data_AF-A0A1S5Y268-F1
#
_entry.id   AF-A0A1S5Y268-F1
#
_cell.length_a   1.000
_cell.length_b   1.000
_cell.length_c   1.000
_cell.angle_alpha   90.00
_cell.angle_beta   90.00
_cell.angle_gamma   90.00
#
_symmetry.space_group_name_H-M   'P 1'
#
loop_
_entity.id
_entity.type
_entity.pdbx_description
1 polymer ?
#
loop_
_entity_poly.entity_id
_entity_poly.type
_entity_poly.pdbx_seq_one_letter_code
_entity_poly.pdbx_strand_id
1 'polypeptide(L)'
;MTFTHCRVVGMLVCALAGTAVLRAQDVAPPLPPPGANPRPASISSPDDPGLPALIATCKTPPPPRAAGGGGGGQPAPAAREYRVTEIPGVVAAGQRWTFLWQEAGNNGDGIVGTSDGALLIAQNDNSEVV
;
A
#
# COMPACT_ATOMS: atom_id res chain seq x y z
N MET A 1 32.15 42.86 11.52
CA MET A 1 30.71 42.54 11.41
C MET A 1 30.52 41.64 10.20
N THR A 2 30.63 40.31 10.34
CA THR A 2 30.57 39.39 9.18
C THR A 2 30.15 37.95 9.54
N PHE A 3 29.51 37.74 10.69
CA PHE A 3 29.11 36.39 11.15
C PHE A 3 27.61 36.06 10.95
N THR A 4 26.79 37.04 10.54
CA THR A 4 25.33 36.85 10.44
C THR A 4 24.88 36.21 9.12
N HIS A 5 25.63 36.43 8.02
CA HIS A 5 25.24 35.95 6.69
C HIS A 5 25.46 34.44 6.48
N CYS A 6 26.41 33.82 7.18
CA CYS A 6 26.74 32.40 7.00
C CYS A 6 25.66 31.47 7.62
N ARG A 7 24.94 31.92 8.66
CA ARG A 7 23.90 31.14 9.33
C ARG A 7 22.56 31.11 8.58
N VAL A 8 22.23 32.20 7.87
CA VAL A 8 20.97 32.32 7.12
C VAL A 8 20.99 31.46 5.85
N VAL A 9 22.13 31.38 5.16
CA VAL A 9 22.30 30.54 3.97
C VAL A 9 22.23 29.05 4.31
N GLY A 10 22.77 28.63 5.46
CA GLY A 10 22.71 27.24 5.91
C GLY A 10 21.28 26.74 6.21
N MET A 11 20.44 27.56 6.83
CA MET A 11 19.03 27.20 7.11
C MET A 11 18.18 27.13 5.83
N LEU A 12 18.43 28.00 4.84
CA LEU A 12 17.66 28.05 3.60
C LEU A 12 17.89 26.79 2.73
N VAL A 13 19.13 26.26 2.73
CA VAL A 13 19.49 25.06 1.96
C VAL A 13 18.88 23.79 2.57
N CYS A 14 18.81 23.67 3.90
CA CYS A 14 18.13 22.55 4.55
C CYS A 14 16.62 22.54 4.31
N ALA A 15 15.97 23.70 4.25
CA ALA A 15 14.51 23.79 4.00
C ALA A 15 14.12 23.38 2.57
N LEU A 16 14.96 23.70 1.58
CA LEU A 16 14.74 23.32 0.17
C LEU A 16 15.05 21.83 -0.09
N ALA A 17 16.04 21.26 0.59
CA ALA A 17 16.30 19.82 0.51
C ALA A 17 15.17 18.98 1.14
N GLY A 18 14.62 19.41 2.29
CA GLY A 18 13.51 18.71 2.96
C GLY A 18 12.21 18.68 2.14
N THR A 19 11.93 19.73 1.37
CA THR A 19 10.72 19.81 0.54
C THR A 19 10.80 18.97 -0.74
N ALA A 20 12.00 18.71 -1.27
CA ALA A 20 12.19 17.83 -2.43
C ALA A 20 12.00 16.35 -2.07
N VAL A 21 12.38 15.92 -0.86
CA VAL A 21 12.27 14.52 -0.42
C VAL A 21 10.80 14.10 -0.23
N LEU A 22 9.94 15.00 0.27
CA LEU A 22 8.50 14.70 0.44
C LEU A 22 7.74 14.52 -0.89
N ARG A 23 8.22 15.11 -2.00
CA ARG A 23 7.58 14.97 -3.33
C ARG A 23 7.86 13.63 -4.01
N ALA A 24 8.86 12.88 -3.55
CA ALA A 24 9.25 11.62 -4.17
C ALA A 24 8.30 10.45 -3.85
N GLN A 25 7.35 10.64 -2.92
CA GLN A 25 6.43 9.59 -2.49
C GLN A 25 5.10 9.60 -3.25
N ASP A 26 4.88 10.47 -4.24
CA ASP A 26 3.59 10.52 -4.94
C ASP A 26 3.34 9.31 -5.87
N VAL A 27 4.38 8.49 -6.10
CA VAL A 27 4.34 7.33 -6.98
C VAL A 27 4.83 6.10 -6.23
N ALA A 28 4.06 5.02 -6.34
CA ALA A 28 4.46 3.72 -5.83
C ALA A 28 5.75 3.24 -6.53
N PRO A 29 6.82 2.88 -5.79
CA PRO A 29 8.02 2.34 -6.41
C PRO A 29 7.70 1.00 -7.10
N PRO A 30 8.48 0.55 -8.08
CA PRO A 30 8.37 -0.82 -8.58
C PRO A 30 8.54 -1.83 -7.45
N LEU A 31 7.79 -2.93 -7.49
CA LEU A 31 8.00 -4.03 -6.55
C LEU A 31 9.41 -4.61 -6.72
N PRO A 32 10.10 -4.98 -5.61
CA PRO A 32 11.33 -5.72 -5.72
C PRO A 32 11.08 -7.07 -6.42
N PRO A 33 12.09 -7.62 -7.13
CA PRO A 33 11.97 -8.95 -7.71
C PRO A 33 11.65 -9.99 -6.62
N PRO A 34 10.89 -11.05 -6.92
CA PRO A 34 10.61 -12.11 -5.96
C PRO A 34 11.91 -12.67 -5.39
N GLY A 35 11.95 -12.88 -4.07
CA GLY A 35 13.08 -13.54 -3.42
C GLY A 35 13.32 -14.94 -3.98
N ALA A 36 14.55 -15.45 -3.87
CA ALA A 36 14.94 -16.76 -4.41
C ALA A 36 14.11 -17.94 -3.85
N ASN A 37 13.53 -17.78 -2.66
CA ASN A 37 12.63 -18.72 -2.03
C ASN A 37 11.41 -17.95 -1.50
N PRO A 38 10.41 -17.66 -2.35
CA PRO A 38 9.20 -17.02 -1.85
C PRO A 38 8.54 -17.99 -0.86
N ARG A 39 8.10 -17.47 0.29
CA ARG A 39 7.30 -18.27 1.22
C ARG A 39 6.02 -18.73 0.50
N PRO A 40 5.54 -19.95 0.77
CA PRO A 40 4.25 -20.35 0.24
C PRO A 40 3.19 -19.35 0.73
N ALA A 41 2.31 -18.93 -0.18
CA ALA A 41 1.15 -18.12 0.19
C ALA A 41 0.34 -18.83 1.28
N SER A 42 -0.36 -18.06 2.11
CA SER A 42 -1.40 -18.65 2.94
C SER A 42 -2.40 -19.40 2.05
N ILE A 43 -3.04 -20.43 2.61
CA ILE A 43 -4.03 -21.19 1.86
C ILE A 43 -5.26 -20.30 1.63
N SER A 44 -5.46 -19.87 0.39
CA SER A 44 -6.67 -19.15 0.02
C SER A 44 -7.87 -20.10 0.15
N SER A 45 -9.03 -19.58 0.54
CA SER A 45 -10.25 -20.39 0.72
C SER A 45 -10.55 -21.35 -0.45
N PRO A 46 -10.43 -20.97 -1.75
CA PRO A 46 -10.61 -21.90 -2.87
C PRO A 46 -9.67 -23.10 -2.88
N ASP A 47 -8.45 -22.94 -2.34
CA ASP A 47 -7.39 -23.94 -2.34
C ASP A 47 -7.42 -24.80 -1.07
N ASP A 48 -8.28 -24.47 -0.10
CA ASP A 48 -8.44 -25.22 1.14
C ASP A 48 -9.13 -26.58 0.90
N PRO A 49 -8.45 -27.72 1.12
CA PRO A 49 -9.06 -29.04 0.96
C PRO A 49 -10.22 -29.29 1.95
N GLY A 50 -10.30 -28.52 3.04
CA GLY A 50 -11.39 -28.56 4.01
C GLY A 50 -12.63 -27.76 3.59
N LEU A 51 -12.53 -26.86 2.61
CA LEU A 51 -13.64 -26.01 2.18
C LEU A 51 -14.91 -26.80 1.78
N PRO A 52 -14.83 -27.91 1.03
CA PRO A 52 -16.02 -28.68 0.68
C PRO A 52 -16.76 -29.23 1.90
N ALA A 53 -16.03 -29.70 2.91
CA ALA A 53 -16.61 -30.21 4.15
C ALA A 53 -17.28 -29.07 4.95
N LEU A 54 -16.66 -27.89 4.99
CA LEU A 54 -17.22 -26.71 5.63
C LEU A 54 -18.51 -26.25 4.95
N ILE A 55 -18.52 -26.15 3.61
CA ILE A 55 -19.70 -25.75 2.83
C ILE A 55 -20.88 -26.70 3.10
N ALA A 56 -20.63 -27.99 3.30
CA ALA A 56 -21.67 -28.97 3.61
C ALA A 56 -22.38 -28.70 4.97
N THR A 57 -21.78 -27.92 5.86
CA THR A 57 -22.40 -27.50 7.14
C THR A 57 -23.31 -26.27 7.00
N CYS A 58 -23.24 -25.55 5.88
CA CYS A 58 -24.00 -24.32 5.68
C CYS A 58 -25.50 -24.61 5.50
N LYS A 59 -26.36 -23.88 6.24
CA LYS A 59 -27.83 -23.91 6.05
C LYS A 59 -28.24 -23.53 4.62
N THR A 60 -27.52 -22.58 4.02
CA THR A 60 -27.68 -22.16 2.63
C THR A 60 -26.30 -22.15 1.99
N PRO A 61 -25.93 -23.18 1.20
CA PRO A 61 -24.60 -23.24 0.60
C PRO A 61 -24.43 -22.15 -0.48
N PRO A 62 -23.23 -21.58 -0.63
CA PRO A 62 -22.93 -20.66 -1.72
C PRO A 62 -23.04 -21.39 -3.07
N PRO A 63 -23.42 -20.68 -4.15
CA PRO A 63 -23.39 -21.26 -5.49
C PRO A 63 -21.95 -21.68 -5.87
N PRO A 64 -21.78 -22.69 -6.75
CA PRO A 64 -20.47 -23.07 -7.26
C PRO A 64 -19.79 -21.87 -7.91
N ARG A 65 -18.53 -21.60 -7.54
CA ARG A 65 -17.73 -20.58 -8.22
C ARG A 65 -17.38 -21.09 -9.62
N ALA A 66 -17.49 -20.23 -10.63
CA ALA A 66 -16.85 -20.51 -11.92
C ALA A 66 -15.33 -20.61 -11.70
N ALA A 67 -14.67 -21.53 -12.41
CA ALA A 67 -13.22 -21.65 -12.41
C ALA A 67 -12.59 -20.40 -13.06
N GLY A 68 -12.53 -19.31 -12.31
CA GLY A 68 -11.78 -18.11 -12.67
C GLY A 68 -10.36 -18.29 -12.21
N GLY A 69 -9.49 -18.74 -13.12
CA GLY A 69 -8.05 -18.80 -12.89
C GLY A 69 -7.56 -17.44 -12.40
N GLY A 70 -6.67 -17.46 -11.40
CA GLY A 70 -5.97 -16.28 -10.91
C GLY A 70 -5.46 -15.49 -12.11
N GLY A 71 -6.06 -14.34 -12.35
CA GLY A 71 -5.72 -13.49 -13.47
C GLY A 71 -4.23 -13.16 -13.37
N GLY A 72 -3.46 -13.58 -14.36
CA GLY A 72 -2.07 -13.15 -14.52
C GLY A 72 -2.04 -11.63 -14.39
N GLY A 73 -1.28 -11.15 -13.40
CA GLY A 73 -1.25 -9.74 -13.03
C GLY A 73 -1.03 -8.87 -14.26
N GLN A 74 -2.03 -8.07 -14.60
CA GLN A 74 -1.90 -7.08 -15.63
C GLN A 74 -0.81 -6.08 -15.18
N PRO A 75 0.10 -5.64 -16.05
CA PRO A 75 1.13 -4.69 -15.67
C PRO A 75 0.50 -3.48 -14.99
N ALA A 76 1.06 -3.07 -13.84
CA ALA A 76 0.58 -1.90 -13.14
C ALA A 76 0.58 -0.69 -14.10
N PRO A 77 -0.53 0.05 -14.21
CA PRO A 77 -0.59 1.22 -15.09
C PRO A 77 0.44 2.26 -14.64
N ALA A 78 1.03 2.96 -15.63
CA ALA A 78 2.01 4.01 -15.36
C ALA A 78 1.41 5.12 -14.49
N ALA A 79 2.27 5.80 -13.72
CA ALA A 79 1.88 6.95 -12.93
C ALA A 79 1.20 8.00 -13.82
N ARG A 80 0.00 8.44 -13.41
CA ARG A 80 -0.77 9.46 -14.12
C ARG A 80 -0.85 10.72 -13.29
N GLU A 81 -0.87 11.87 -13.95
CA GLU A 81 -1.18 13.12 -13.29
C GLU A 81 -2.66 13.14 -12.88
N TYR A 82 -2.96 13.65 -11.69
CA TYR A 82 -4.31 13.75 -11.16
C TYR A 82 -4.48 15.03 -10.35
N ARG A 83 -5.75 15.45 -10.20
CA ARG A 83 -6.13 16.57 -9.35
C ARG A 83 -7.13 16.09 -8.31
N VAL A 84 -6.84 16.34 -7.03
CA VAL A 84 -7.78 16.09 -5.94
C VAL A 84 -8.74 17.26 -5.82
N THR A 85 -10.03 16.97 -5.91
CA THR A 85 -11.11 17.90 -5.59
C THR A 85 -11.36 17.87 -4.09
N GLU A 86 -11.68 19.02 -3.50
CA GLU A 86 -11.92 19.14 -2.07
C GLU A 86 -13.08 18.28 -1.57
N ILE A 87 -12.89 17.69 -0.39
CA ILE A 87 -13.96 17.21 0.48
C ILE A 87 -13.88 18.05 1.75
N PRO A 88 -14.84 18.97 2.02
CA PRO A 88 -14.74 19.91 3.12
C PRO A 88 -14.50 19.23 4.47
N GLY A 89 -13.47 19.68 5.18
CA GLY A 89 -13.08 19.12 6.47
C GLY A 89 -12.38 17.75 6.43
N VAL A 90 -12.16 17.16 5.25
CA VAL A 90 -11.53 15.84 5.09
C VAL A 90 -10.28 15.91 4.19
N VAL A 91 -10.41 16.44 2.98
CA VAL A 91 -9.31 16.50 1.99
C VAL A 91 -9.29 17.87 1.31
N ALA A 92 -8.13 18.53 1.30
CA ALA A 92 -7.98 19.84 0.68
C ALA A 92 -7.87 19.76 -0.85
N ALA A 93 -8.35 20.78 -1.56
CA ALA A 93 -8.16 20.88 -3.00
C ALA A 93 -6.67 20.88 -3.38
N GLY A 94 -6.32 20.12 -4.42
CA GLY A 94 -4.94 20.05 -4.93
C GLY A 94 -3.96 19.29 -4.03
N GLN A 95 -4.43 18.68 -2.93
CA GLN A 95 -3.62 17.77 -2.13
C GLN A 95 -3.15 16.58 -2.97
N ARG A 96 -1.95 16.06 -2.71
CA ARG A 96 -1.41 14.90 -3.40
C ARG A 96 -1.38 13.70 -2.46
N TRP A 97 -1.70 12.53 -3.00
CA TRP A 97 -1.59 11.26 -2.31
C TRP A 97 -0.13 10.87 -2.16
N THR A 98 0.21 10.41 -0.97
CA THR A 98 1.51 9.85 -0.64
C THR A 98 1.41 8.33 -0.68
N PHE A 99 2.38 7.70 -1.34
CA PHE A 99 2.58 6.27 -1.29
C PHE A 99 3.04 5.87 0.12
N LEU A 100 2.37 4.88 0.69
CA LEU A 100 2.60 4.43 2.05
C LEU A 100 3.13 2.99 2.10
N TRP A 101 2.54 2.08 1.31
CA TRP A 101 2.90 0.67 1.37
C TRP A 101 2.47 -0.12 0.13
N GLN A 102 3.26 -1.15 -0.20
CA GLN A 102 2.90 -2.25 -1.11
C GLN A 102 3.77 -3.47 -0.81
N GLU A 103 3.29 -4.66 -1.15
CA GLU A 103 4.07 -5.90 -1.11
C GLU A 103 3.69 -6.81 -2.29
N ALA A 104 4.64 -7.58 -2.79
CA ALA A 104 4.42 -8.52 -3.88
C ALA A 104 3.73 -9.78 -3.35
N GLY A 105 2.65 -10.21 -4.01
CA GLY A 105 2.00 -11.48 -3.69
C GLY A 105 1.20 -11.49 -2.39
N ASN A 106 0.81 -10.31 -1.90
CA ASN A 106 0.00 -10.16 -0.70
C ASN A 106 -1.00 -9.01 -0.89
N ASN A 107 -2.18 -9.10 -0.29
CA ASN A 107 -3.14 -8.01 -0.20
C ASN A 107 -3.23 -7.48 1.24
N GLY A 108 -3.32 -6.16 1.37
CA GLY A 108 -3.74 -5.52 2.62
C GLY A 108 -5.23 -5.74 2.81
N ASP A 109 -5.61 -6.40 3.89
CA ASP A 109 -7.01 -6.68 4.25
C ASP A 109 -7.65 -5.47 4.97
N GLY A 110 -6.83 -4.71 5.70
CA GLY A 110 -7.27 -3.51 6.41
C GLY A 110 -6.13 -2.56 6.76
N ILE A 111 -6.47 -1.28 6.90
CA ILE A 111 -5.55 -0.21 7.28
C ILE A 111 -6.15 0.54 8.48
N VAL A 112 -5.35 0.74 9.53
CA VAL A 112 -5.71 1.57 10.68
C VAL A 112 -4.66 2.65 10.87
N GLY A 113 -5.08 3.91 10.84
CA GLY A 113 -4.23 5.02 11.21
C GLY A 113 -4.11 5.18 12.72
N THR A 114 -2.91 5.49 13.20
CA THR A 114 -2.65 5.80 14.61
C THR A 114 -2.61 7.31 14.82
N SER A 115 -2.76 7.75 16.07
CA SER A 115 -2.82 9.18 16.41
C SER A 115 -1.50 9.95 16.20
N ASP A 116 -0.38 9.24 16.10
CA ASP A 116 0.94 9.79 15.77
C ASP A 116 1.23 9.80 14.26
N GLY A 117 0.25 9.40 13.43
CA GLY A 117 0.37 9.40 11.97
C GLY A 117 1.02 8.16 11.39
N ALA A 118 1.27 7.12 12.19
CA ALA A 118 1.66 5.80 11.68
C ALA A 118 0.45 5.00 11.17
N LEU A 119 0.73 3.84 10.59
CA LEU A 119 -0.27 2.93 10.02
C LEU A 119 -0.02 1.50 10.51
N LEU A 120 -1.11 0.80 10.82
CA LEU A 120 -1.14 -0.65 10.98
C LEU A 120 -1.84 -1.25 9.76
N ILE A 121 -1.22 -2.23 9.12
CA ILE A 121 -1.77 -2.89 7.92
C ILE A 121 -1.96 -4.37 8.23
N ALA A 122 -3.20 -4.84 8.13
CA ALA A 122 -3.49 -6.27 8.20
C ALA A 122 -3.15 -6.91 6.85
N GLN A 123 -2.37 -7.98 6.88
CA GLN A 123 -1.89 -8.69 5.71
C GLN A 123 -2.62 -10.03 5.60
N ASN A 124 -3.29 -10.27 4.47
CA ASN A 124 -4.11 -11.48 4.29
C ASN A 124 -3.28 -12.73 3.96
N ASP A 125 -2.22 -12.58 3.17
CA ASP A 125 -1.42 -13.71 2.68
C ASP A 125 -0.05 -13.85 3.33
N ASN A 126 0.31 -12.94 4.25
CA ASN A 126 1.57 -12.97 4.98
C ASN A 126 1.35 -13.31 6.45
N SER A 127 2.02 -14.37 6.92
CA SER A 127 2.00 -14.79 8.33
C SER A 127 3.14 -14.16 9.14
N GLU A 128 3.59 -12.96 8.78
CA GLU A 128 4.69 -12.22 9.42
C GLU A 128 4.19 -10.88 9.98
N VAL A 129 4.75 -10.47 11.12
CA VAL A 129 4.60 -9.11 11.65
C VAL A 129 5.85 -8.33 11.23
N VAL A 130 5.69 -7.37 10.32
CA VAL A 130 6.75 -6.48 9.81
C VAL A 130 6.68 -5.09 10.41
#